data_AF-A0A9W8RU02-F1
#
_entry.id   AF-A0A9W8RU02-F1
#
_cell.length_a   1.000
_cell.length_b   1.000
_cell.length_c   1.000
_cell.angle_alpha   90.00
_cell.angle_beta   90.00
_cell.angle_gamma   90.00
#
_symmetry.space_group_name_H-M   'P 1'
#
loop_
_entity.id
_entity.type
_entity.pdbx_description
1 polymer ?
#
loop_
_entity_poly.entity_id
_entity_poly.type
_entity_poly.pdbx_seq_one_letter_code
_entity_poly.pdbx_strand_id
1 'polypeptide(L)'
;MDSNNKLDDEEDDQIDPDDELFYHPYPCLVNLALILIELHQARPVQSIAEENNLIMSEDMTNEERFLMAVKNFASRQQDFEDQTRMAIDACLDPGIGGDIDDDQPDEDTLRTTVYQGIVRRLEDELEQGHSHIPIEGLDTLAQTLDFARFGRPIKPEKPQSSMQTPAGRGSISSASKRIRDDGGGGALCRLDYTSPAGSFSAVSDHSRLSFFDDQKGSEDITTTKYQGVIGVYDRYASDIAEESRVKIVILDTGIDQDHLDFDSCEVRIKASVSYVGNKRKDVHDTSGHGTHVTSLLCGYAPDADIYIVKIAEYDPVSSSIIAKAINDSVKDWQPHIITMSFGWPARDNGYESLEKAIKNAQFNDV
;
A
#
# COMPACT_ATOMS: atom_id res chain seq x y z
N MET A 1 -56.39 -15.39 -59.38
CA MET A 1 -56.33 -16.17 -58.14
C MET A 1 -55.53 -17.40 -58.51
N ASP A 2 -54.26 -17.56 -58.15
CA ASP A 2 -53.51 -16.95 -57.08
C ASP A 2 -52.01 -16.91 -57.38
N SER A 3 -51.36 -15.97 -56.71
CA SER A 3 -49.93 -15.80 -56.53
C SER A 3 -49.28 -17.00 -55.83
N ASN A 4 -48.01 -17.29 -56.17
CA ASN A 4 -46.97 -17.91 -55.33
C ASN A 4 -45.82 -18.39 -56.24
N ASN A 5 -44.54 -18.36 -55.88
CA ASN A 5 -43.78 -17.68 -54.84
C ASN A 5 -42.33 -17.84 -55.34
N LYS A 6 -41.54 -16.75 -55.40
CA LYS A 6 -40.08 -16.88 -55.61
C LYS A 6 -39.52 -17.51 -54.35
N LEU A 7 -38.82 -18.63 -54.51
CA LEU A 7 -37.92 -19.15 -53.49
C LEU A 7 -36.63 -18.34 -53.64
N ASP A 8 -36.44 -17.39 -52.73
CA ASP A 8 -35.13 -16.82 -52.46
C ASP A 8 -34.41 -17.87 -51.59
N ASP A 9 -33.34 -18.43 -52.12
CA ASP A 9 -32.36 -19.21 -51.36
C ASP A 9 -31.58 -18.20 -50.49
N GLU A 10 -32.04 -18.00 -49.26
CA GLU A 10 -31.19 -17.43 -48.21
C GLU A 10 -30.26 -18.58 -47.75
N GLU A 11 -29.00 -18.49 -48.15
CA GLU A 11 -27.91 -19.20 -47.50
C GLU A 11 -27.89 -18.73 -46.04
N ASP A 12 -28.46 -19.55 -45.15
CA ASP A 12 -28.18 -19.51 -43.73
C ASP A 12 -26.67 -19.77 -43.57
N ASP A 13 -25.89 -18.69 -43.57
CA ASP A 13 -24.58 -18.67 -42.92
C ASP A 13 -24.84 -18.93 -41.43
N GLN A 14 -24.94 -20.22 -41.07
CA GLN A 14 -24.78 -20.65 -39.69
C GLN A 14 -23.34 -20.33 -39.31
N ILE A 15 -23.15 -19.12 -38.79
CA ILE A 15 -21.97 -18.71 -38.05
C ILE A 15 -21.81 -19.73 -36.92
N ASP A 16 -20.75 -20.52 -37.00
CA ASP A 16 -20.39 -21.51 -36.00
C ASP A 16 -20.21 -20.77 -34.66
N PRO A 17 -20.95 -21.11 -33.59
CA PRO A 17 -20.86 -20.42 -32.31
C PRO A 17 -19.49 -20.57 -31.60
N ASP A 18 -18.54 -21.32 -32.18
CA ASP A 18 -17.22 -21.59 -31.63
C ASP A 18 -16.06 -20.82 -32.33
N ASP A 19 -16.33 -19.90 -33.28
CA ASP A 19 -15.30 -19.29 -34.15
C ASP A 19 -14.72 -17.90 -33.73
N GLU A 20 -14.97 -17.38 -32.52
CA GLU A 20 -14.20 -16.25 -31.96
C GLU A 20 -13.80 -16.52 -30.50
N LEU A 21 -12.57 -16.98 -30.31
CA LEU A 21 -11.93 -17.17 -29.00
C LEU A 21 -11.73 -15.82 -28.29
N PHE A 22 -12.71 -15.40 -27.48
CA PHE A 22 -12.63 -14.22 -26.60
C PHE A 22 -11.70 -14.42 -25.37
N TYR A 23 -10.56 -15.10 -25.54
CA TYR A 23 -9.66 -15.40 -24.44
C TYR A 23 -8.34 -14.64 -24.57
N HIS A 24 -7.97 -13.93 -23.51
CA HIS A 24 -6.63 -13.35 -23.42
C HIS A 24 -5.69 -14.37 -22.74
N PRO A 25 -4.61 -14.83 -23.39
CA PRO A 25 -3.73 -15.88 -22.87
C PRO A 25 -3.06 -15.52 -21.53
N TYR A 26 -2.96 -14.21 -21.23
CA TYR A 26 -2.32 -13.69 -20.04
C TYR A 26 -3.29 -12.85 -19.18
N PRO A 27 -4.02 -13.43 -18.23
CA PRO A 27 -4.93 -12.69 -17.33
C PRO A 27 -4.22 -11.61 -16.50
N CYS A 28 -2.93 -11.78 -16.23
CA CYS A 28 -2.13 -10.79 -15.51
C CYS A 28 -1.96 -9.48 -16.30
N LEU A 29 -1.88 -9.52 -17.63
CA LEU A 29 -1.80 -8.33 -18.47
C LEU A 29 -3.14 -7.60 -18.52
N VAL A 30 -4.25 -8.34 -18.56
CA VAL A 30 -5.61 -7.77 -18.43
C VAL A 30 -5.77 -7.03 -17.10
N ASN A 31 -5.32 -7.63 -15.99
CA ASN A 31 -5.36 -6.96 -14.68
C ASN A 31 -4.49 -5.71 -14.66
N LEU A 32 -3.31 -5.74 -15.28
CA LEU A 32 -2.46 -4.56 -15.41
C LEU A 32 -3.17 -3.45 -16.19
N ALA A 33 -3.83 -3.77 -17.31
CA ALA A 33 -4.65 -2.80 -18.06
C ALA A 33 -5.73 -2.16 -17.19
N LEU A 34 -6.46 -2.97 -16.40
CA LEU A 34 -7.48 -2.46 -15.48
C LEU A 34 -6.89 -1.51 -14.43
N ILE A 35 -5.77 -1.87 -13.81
CA ILE A 35 -5.07 -1.02 -12.84
C ILE A 35 -4.62 0.30 -13.49
N LEU A 36 -4.07 0.26 -14.70
CA LEU A 36 -3.68 1.47 -15.43
C LEU A 36 -4.88 2.37 -15.74
N ILE A 37 -6.02 1.78 -16.11
CA ILE A 37 -7.28 2.50 -16.30
C ILE A 37 -7.73 3.18 -15.00
N GLU A 38 -7.75 2.45 -13.87
CA GLU A 38 -8.12 3.00 -12.57
C GLU A 38 -7.21 4.15 -12.13
N LEU A 39 -5.89 3.93 -12.26
CA LEU A 39 -4.87 4.87 -11.84
C LEU A 39 -4.99 6.18 -12.61
N HIS A 40 -5.17 6.09 -13.92
CA HIS A 40 -5.29 7.26 -14.78
C HIS A 40 -6.61 8.03 -14.54
N GLN A 41 -7.70 7.32 -14.28
CA GLN A 41 -9.01 7.92 -14.00
C GLN A 41 -9.16 8.40 -12.55
N ALA A 42 -8.22 8.04 -11.67
CA ALA A 42 -8.26 8.30 -10.23
C ALA A 42 -9.61 7.88 -9.57
N ARG A 43 -10.23 6.83 -10.11
CA ARG A 43 -11.55 6.32 -9.71
C ARG A 43 -11.54 4.79 -9.74
N PRO A 44 -12.26 4.11 -8.83
CA PRO A 44 -12.35 2.65 -8.86
C PRO A 44 -12.98 2.16 -10.18
N VAL A 45 -12.47 1.06 -10.72
CA VAL A 45 -12.95 0.43 -11.95
C VAL A 45 -14.42 0.08 -11.86
N GLN A 46 -14.91 -0.25 -10.66
CA GLN A 46 -16.33 -0.48 -10.40
C GLN A 46 -17.20 0.73 -10.74
N SER A 47 -16.78 1.94 -10.35
CA SER A 47 -17.51 3.17 -10.70
C SER A 47 -17.49 3.43 -12.21
N ILE A 48 -16.40 3.06 -12.89
CA ILE A 48 -16.25 3.23 -14.34
C ILE A 48 -17.11 2.20 -15.10
N ALA A 49 -17.15 0.96 -14.59
CA ALA A 49 -17.95 -0.13 -15.13
C ALA A 49 -19.45 0.16 -15.01
N GLU A 50 -19.91 0.70 -13.87
CA GLU A 50 -21.31 1.10 -13.66
C GLU A 50 -21.77 2.17 -14.66
N GLU A 51 -20.91 3.16 -14.96
CA GLU A 51 -21.18 4.19 -15.99
C GLU A 51 -21.35 3.58 -17.39
N ASN A 52 -20.73 2.42 -17.63
CA ASN A 52 -20.80 1.65 -18.88
C ASN A 52 -21.87 0.53 -18.87
N ASN A 53 -22.77 0.54 -17.87
CA ASN A 53 -23.79 -0.49 -17.62
C ASN A 53 -23.20 -1.91 -17.47
N LEU A 54 -22.03 -2.02 -16.87
CA LEU A 54 -21.37 -3.28 -16.54
C LEU A 54 -21.51 -3.56 -15.04
N ILE A 55 -21.75 -4.81 -14.68
CA ILE A 55 -21.85 -5.25 -13.28
C ILE A 55 -20.53 -5.91 -12.92
N MET A 56 -19.89 -5.42 -11.86
CA MET A 56 -18.72 -6.09 -11.28
C MET A 56 -19.14 -6.99 -10.13
N SER A 57 -18.69 -8.25 -10.19
CA SER A 57 -18.72 -9.19 -9.07
C SER A 57 -17.30 -9.63 -8.75
N GLU A 58 -17.06 -10.03 -7.49
CA GLU A 58 -15.78 -10.62 -7.10
C GLU A 58 -15.52 -11.96 -7.82
N ASP A 59 -16.59 -12.63 -8.26
CA ASP A 59 -16.57 -13.94 -8.92
C ASP A 59 -16.40 -13.88 -10.45
N MET A 60 -16.07 -12.71 -11.02
CA MET A 60 -15.93 -12.59 -12.48
C MET A 60 -14.83 -13.48 -13.05
N THR A 61 -15.12 -14.10 -14.20
CA THR A 61 -14.15 -14.92 -14.93
C THR A 61 -13.08 -14.06 -15.63
N ASN A 62 -12.00 -14.69 -16.09
CA ASN A 62 -10.93 -13.96 -16.80
C ASN A 62 -11.42 -13.38 -18.13
N GLU A 63 -12.34 -14.08 -18.81
CA GLU A 63 -12.99 -13.65 -20.04
C GLU A 63 -13.88 -12.42 -19.80
N GLU A 64 -14.67 -12.44 -18.73
CA GLU A 64 -15.50 -11.30 -18.33
C GLU A 64 -14.64 -10.07 -18.00
N ARG A 65 -13.53 -10.27 -17.28
CA ARG A 65 -12.56 -9.20 -16.99
C ARG A 65 -11.91 -8.65 -18.25
N PHE A 66 -11.56 -9.51 -19.20
CA PHE A 66 -11.00 -9.09 -20.48
C PHE A 66 -11.97 -8.24 -21.28
N LEU A 67 -13.21 -8.72 -21.46
CA LEU A 67 -14.25 -7.97 -22.17
C LEU A 67 -14.56 -6.63 -21.48
N MET A 68 -14.56 -6.63 -20.14
CA MET A 68 -14.73 -5.41 -19.35
C MET A 68 -13.58 -4.43 -19.60
N ALA A 69 -12.32 -4.88 -19.58
CA ALA A 69 -11.17 -4.02 -19.79
C ALA A 69 -11.18 -3.38 -21.19
N VAL A 70 -11.44 -4.18 -22.23
CA VAL A 70 -11.57 -3.71 -23.61
C VAL A 70 -12.69 -2.69 -23.75
N LYS A 71 -13.88 -2.98 -23.21
CA LYS A 71 -15.03 -2.07 -23.31
C LYS A 71 -14.80 -0.75 -22.57
N ASN A 72 -14.23 -0.80 -21.36
CA ASN A 72 -13.93 0.42 -20.60
C ASN A 72 -12.87 1.26 -21.32
N PHE A 73 -11.81 0.62 -21.82
CA PHE A 73 -10.75 1.32 -22.54
C PHE A 73 -11.25 1.97 -23.84
N ALA A 74 -11.97 1.21 -24.68
CA ALA A 74 -12.52 1.71 -25.95
C ALA A 74 -13.43 2.93 -25.77
N SER A 75 -14.20 2.98 -24.67
CA SER A 75 -15.09 4.11 -24.38
C SER A 75 -14.36 5.42 -24.05
N ARG A 76 -13.06 5.35 -23.70
CA ARG A 76 -12.31 6.47 -23.09
C ARG A 76 -10.88 6.61 -23.60
N GLN A 77 -10.53 6.04 -24.75
CA GLN A 77 -9.16 6.10 -25.28
C GLN A 77 -8.59 7.53 -25.37
N GLN A 78 -9.43 8.55 -25.54
CA GLN A 78 -9.01 9.95 -25.62
C GLN A 78 -8.64 10.58 -24.27
N ASP A 79 -9.01 9.94 -23.15
CA ASP A 79 -8.76 10.45 -21.81
C ASP A 79 -7.38 10.09 -21.27
N PHE A 80 -6.57 9.31 -22.02
CA PHE A 80 -5.25 8.81 -21.61
C PHE A 80 -4.12 9.53 -22.36
N GLU A 81 -2.96 9.72 -21.73
CA GLU A 81 -1.76 10.13 -22.46
C GLU A 81 -1.34 9.08 -23.49
N ASP A 82 -0.62 9.53 -24.51
CA ASP A 82 -0.29 8.70 -25.67
C ASP A 82 0.48 7.43 -25.29
N GLN A 83 1.46 7.47 -24.37
CA GLN A 83 2.19 6.25 -24.00
C GLN A 83 1.36 5.34 -23.11
N THR A 84 0.63 5.89 -22.13
CA THR A 84 -0.29 5.13 -21.27
C THR A 84 -1.35 4.40 -22.10
N ARG A 85 -1.93 5.09 -23.09
CA ARG A 85 -2.88 4.50 -24.04
C ARG A 85 -2.25 3.34 -24.81
N MET A 86 -1.06 3.53 -25.37
CA MET A 86 -0.36 2.48 -26.10
C MET A 86 0.00 1.27 -25.22
N ALA A 87 0.35 1.50 -23.94
CA ALA A 87 0.64 0.44 -23.00
C ALA A 87 -0.63 -0.37 -22.64
N ILE A 88 -1.76 0.30 -22.43
CA ILE A 88 -3.04 -0.38 -22.16
C ILE A 88 -3.49 -1.19 -23.39
N ASP A 89 -3.35 -0.62 -24.59
CA ASP A 89 -3.68 -1.31 -25.84
C ASP A 89 -2.85 -2.59 -26.00
N ALA A 90 -1.54 -2.52 -25.75
CA ALA A 90 -0.66 -3.69 -25.78
C ALA A 90 -1.00 -4.73 -24.69
N CYS A 91 -1.42 -4.31 -23.49
CA CYS A 91 -1.87 -5.23 -22.44
C CYS A 91 -3.16 -6.00 -22.79
N LEU A 92 -3.95 -5.48 -23.73
CA LEU A 92 -5.23 -6.05 -24.15
C LEU A 92 -5.14 -6.78 -25.50
N ASP A 93 -3.95 -6.88 -26.08
CA ASP A 93 -3.70 -7.60 -27.33
C ASP A 93 -3.63 -9.12 -27.09
N PRO A 94 -4.60 -9.92 -27.54
CA PRO A 94 -4.59 -11.37 -27.37
C PRO A 94 -3.42 -12.05 -28.11
N GLY A 95 -2.85 -11.40 -29.13
CA GLY A 95 -1.71 -11.88 -29.92
C GLY A 95 -0.35 -11.48 -29.36
N ILE A 96 -0.30 -10.94 -28.13
CA ILE A 96 0.97 -10.48 -27.56
C ILE A 96 1.99 -11.63 -27.43
N GLY A 97 3.12 -11.48 -28.11
CA GLY A 97 4.23 -12.45 -28.06
C GLY A 97 4.18 -13.59 -29.07
N GLY A 98 3.25 -13.57 -30.04
CA GLY A 98 3.22 -14.52 -31.16
C GLY A 98 1.80 -14.92 -31.57
N ASP A 99 1.67 -15.54 -32.75
CA ASP A 99 0.39 -16.06 -33.23
C ASP A 99 -0.13 -17.14 -32.26
N ILE A 100 -1.44 -17.14 -32.03
CA ILE A 100 -2.16 -18.08 -31.14
C ILE A 100 -1.98 -19.54 -31.61
N ASP A 101 -1.56 -19.73 -32.87
CA ASP A 101 -1.34 -21.02 -33.54
C ASP A 101 0.06 -21.63 -33.33
N ASP A 102 1.01 -20.93 -32.69
CA ASP A 102 2.37 -21.44 -32.45
C ASP A 102 2.45 -22.11 -31.07
N ASP A 103 2.89 -23.38 -31.02
CA ASP A 103 2.75 -24.32 -29.89
C ASP A 103 3.51 -23.92 -28.59
N GLN A 104 4.16 -22.77 -28.55
CA GLN A 104 4.50 -22.00 -27.35
C GLN A 104 5.23 -20.72 -27.79
N PRO A 105 4.80 -19.52 -27.36
CA PRO A 105 5.54 -18.31 -27.65
C PRO A 105 6.94 -18.41 -27.02
N ASP A 106 7.96 -18.13 -27.82
CA ASP A 106 9.35 -18.04 -27.35
C ASP A 106 9.41 -17.03 -26.19
N GLU A 107 9.82 -17.50 -25.01
CA GLU A 107 9.78 -16.72 -23.77
C GLU A 107 10.58 -15.42 -23.90
N ASP A 108 11.68 -15.45 -24.66
CA ASP A 108 12.52 -14.27 -24.92
C ASP A 108 11.78 -13.27 -25.82
N THR A 109 11.04 -13.74 -26.81
CA THR A 109 10.18 -12.92 -27.68
C THR A 109 9.02 -12.29 -26.90
N LEU A 110 8.32 -13.07 -26.06
CA LEU A 110 7.27 -12.55 -25.19
C LEU A 110 7.81 -11.49 -24.23
N ARG A 111 8.94 -11.76 -23.57
CA ARG A 111 9.57 -10.83 -22.63
C ARG A 111 9.98 -9.53 -23.31
N THR A 112 10.56 -9.62 -24.51
CA THR A 112 10.94 -8.45 -25.32
C THR A 112 9.71 -7.65 -25.73
N THR A 113 8.64 -8.33 -26.12
CA THR A 113 7.38 -7.69 -26.54
C THR A 113 6.71 -6.97 -25.37
N VAL A 114 6.61 -7.61 -24.20
CA VAL A 114 6.08 -7.00 -22.98
C VAL A 114 6.93 -5.79 -22.56
N TYR A 115 8.25 -5.92 -22.58
CA TYR A 115 9.13 -4.81 -22.20
C TYR A 115 8.96 -3.62 -23.16
N GLN A 116 9.04 -3.84 -24.48
CA GLN A 116 8.98 -2.75 -25.46
C GLN A 116 7.57 -2.16 -25.63
N GLY A 117 6.54 -3.00 -25.58
CA GLY A 117 5.15 -2.61 -25.79
C GLY A 117 4.49 -2.00 -24.57
N ILE A 118 4.88 -2.43 -23.37
CA ILE A 118 4.22 -2.02 -22.12
C ILE A 118 5.19 -1.26 -21.22
N VAL A 119 6.26 -1.92 -20.74
CA VAL A 119 7.13 -1.35 -19.68
C VAL A 119 7.83 -0.08 -20.14
N ARG A 120 8.46 -0.12 -21.32
CA ARG A 120 9.20 1.02 -21.88
C ARG A 120 8.30 2.22 -22.14
N ARG A 121 7.04 1.98 -22.52
CA ARG A 121 6.03 3.04 -22.70
C ARG A 121 5.69 3.72 -21.39
N LEU A 122 5.48 2.94 -20.34
CA LEU A 122 5.24 3.47 -19.00
C LEU A 122 6.47 4.19 -18.43
N GLU A 123 7.69 3.68 -18.68
CA GLU A 123 8.95 4.38 -18.36
C GLU A 123 9.02 5.73 -19.06
N ASP A 124 8.77 5.77 -20.37
CA ASP A 124 8.81 7.00 -21.16
C ASP A 124 7.76 8.01 -20.67
N GLU A 125 6.56 7.55 -20.29
CA GLU A 125 5.53 8.41 -19.68
C GLU A 125 5.97 8.97 -18.32
N LEU A 126 6.57 8.15 -17.47
CA LEU A 126 7.06 8.59 -16.16
C LEU A 126 8.23 9.59 -16.31
N GLU A 127 9.13 9.35 -17.27
CA GLU A 127 10.24 10.26 -17.58
C GLU A 127 9.75 11.59 -18.18
N GLN A 128 8.76 11.54 -19.08
CA GLN A 128 8.29 12.71 -19.82
C GLN A 128 7.17 13.47 -19.09
N GLY A 129 6.17 12.75 -18.60
CA GLY A 129 4.98 13.28 -17.92
C GLY A 129 5.26 13.94 -16.57
N HIS A 130 6.37 13.59 -15.93
CA HIS A 130 6.81 14.22 -14.67
C HIS A 130 8.07 15.06 -14.80
N SER A 131 8.57 15.31 -16.02
CA SER A 131 9.73 16.18 -16.30
C SER A 131 9.60 17.61 -15.74
N HIS A 132 8.37 18.04 -15.44
CA HIS A 132 8.03 19.36 -14.91
C HIS A 132 8.10 19.41 -13.38
N ILE A 133 8.22 18.26 -12.73
CA ILE A 133 8.51 18.14 -11.31
C ILE A 133 10.01 17.89 -11.21
N PRO A 134 10.84 18.94 -11.03
CA PRO A 134 12.27 18.72 -10.80
C PRO A 134 12.44 17.85 -9.56
N ILE A 135 13.42 16.93 -9.56
CA ILE A 135 13.71 16.05 -8.42
C ILE A 135 13.91 16.88 -7.15
N GLU A 136 14.57 18.04 -7.27
CA GLU A 136 14.79 19.01 -6.20
C GLU A 136 13.49 19.65 -5.66
N GLY A 137 12.42 19.61 -6.47
CA GLY A 137 11.09 20.09 -6.12
C GLY A 137 10.15 19.00 -5.61
N LEU A 138 10.54 17.71 -5.65
CA LEU A 138 9.69 16.60 -5.19
C LEU A 138 9.32 16.76 -3.71
N ASP A 139 10.27 17.15 -2.86
CA ASP A 139 9.99 17.41 -1.44
C ASP A 139 8.98 18.54 -1.25
N THR A 140 8.99 19.54 -2.12
CA THR A 140 8.04 20.66 -2.07
C THR A 140 6.66 20.23 -2.58
N LEU A 141 6.62 19.39 -3.61
CA LEU A 141 5.38 18.82 -4.12
C LEU A 141 4.75 17.86 -3.10
N ALA A 142 5.53 16.96 -2.53
CA ALA A 142 5.12 16.01 -1.49
C ALA A 142 4.50 16.71 -0.28
N GLN A 143 5.00 17.90 0.10
CA GLN A 143 4.39 18.72 1.16
C GLN A 143 2.95 19.16 0.87
N THR A 144 2.52 19.16 -0.38
CA THR A 144 1.15 19.51 -0.77
C THR A 144 0.22 18.31 -0.83
N LEU A 145 0.74 17.09 -0.71
CA LEU A 145 0.03 15.84 -0.94
C LEU A 145 -0.19 15.12 0.40
N ASP A 146 -1.43 14.69 0.63
CA ASP A 146 -1.78 13.82 1.75
C ASP A 146 -1.61 12.36 1.34
N PHE A 147 -0.47 11.76 1.67
CA PHE A 147 -0.16 10.37 1.33
C PHE A 147 -1.07 9.35 2.03
N ALA A 148 -1.60 9.68 3.22
CA ALA A 148 -2.59 8.84 3.90
C ALA A 148 -3.94 8.82 3.14
N ARG A 149 -4.13 9.74 2.19
CA ARG A 149 -5.31 9.85 1.33
C ARG A 149 -4.96 9.82 -0.15
N PHE A 150 -3.95 9.02 -0.53
CA PHE A 150 -3.56 8.82 -1.94
C PHE A 150 -3.18 10.12 -2.67
N GLY A 151 -2.47 11.02 -1.98
CA GLY A 151 -1.92 12.24 -2.57
C GLY A 151 -2.96 13.34 -2.81
N ARG A 152 -4.09 13.35 -2.10
CA ARG A 152 -5.04 14.47 -2.21
C ARG A 152 -4.40 15.77 -1.70
N PRO A 153 -4.69 16.94 -2.32
CA PRO A 153 -4.14 18.22 -1.85
C PRO A 153 -4.53 18.51 -0.40
N ILE A 154 -3.54 18.87 0.44
CA ILE A 154 -3.77 19.27 1.84
C ILE A 154 -4.59 20.56 1.83
N LYS A 155 -5.86 20.50 2.27
CA LYS A 155 -6.68 21.71 2.48
C LYS A 155 -6.20 22.40 3.75
N PRO A 156 -5.75 23.67 3.71
CA PRO A 156 -5.44 24.40 4.93
C PRO A 156 -6.74 24.60 5.72
N GLU A 157 -6.85 23.98 6.89
CA GLU A 157 -7.91 24.32 7.84
C GLU A 157 -7.76 25.80 8.21
N LYS A 158 -8.81 26.59 7.96
CA LYS A 158 -8.86 27.97 8.45
C LYS A 158 -8.91 27.92 9.98
N PRO A 159 -8.04 28.65 10.70
CA PRO A 159 -8.13 28.74 12.15
C PRO A 159 -9.45 29.42 12.50
N GLN A 160 -10.40 28.67 13.08
CA GLN A 160 -11.57 29.25 13.72
C GLN A 160 -11.11 30.02 14.96
N SER A 161 -11.13 31.34 14.86
CA SER A 161 -11.04 32.23 16.01
C SER A 161 -12.28 32.03 16.90
N SER A 162 -12.12 31.41 18.06
CA SER A 162 -13.06 31.59 19.18
C SER A 162 -12.31 32.18 20.37
N MET A 163 -12.33 33.51 20.44
CA MET A 163 -12.15 34.22 21.69
C MET A 163 -13.29 33.84 22.64
N GLN A 164 -12.96 33.35 23.83
CA GLN A 164 -13.59 33.77 25.09
C GLN A 164 -12.79 33.28 26.30
N THR A 165 -12.26 34.25 27.04
CA THR A 165 -11.57 34.12 28.34
C THR A 165 -12.56 33.98 29.52
N PRO A 166 -12.07 33.64 30.73
CA PRO A 166 -12.81 32.81 31.69
C PRO A 166 -13.34 33.56 32.93
N ALA A 167 -14.31 32.96 33.60
CA ALA A 167 -14.64 33.11 35.02
C ALA A 167 -15.46 31.86 35.43
N GLY A 168 -15.31 31.16 36.55
CA GLY A 168 -14.59 31.40 37.81
C GLY A 168 -15.42 30.77 38.93
N ARG A 169 -14.89 29.71 39.56
CA ARG A 169 -15.17 29.17 40.92
C ARG A 169 -16.57 28.66 41.30
N GLY A 170 -16.59 27.46 41.92
CA GLY A 170 -17.50 27.14 43.04
C GLY A 170 -17.89 25.66 43.17
N SER A 171 -17.22 24.93 44.08
CA SER A 171 -17.61 23.60 44.57
C SER A 171 -18.93 23.60 45.36
N ILE A 172 -19.62 22.47 45.45
CA ILE A 172 -19.99 21.72 46.69
C ILE A 172 -21.17 20.72 46.46
N SER A 173 -20.86 19.44 46.77
CA SER A 173 -21.61 18.33 47.39
C SER A 173 -23.05 17.86 47.03
N SER A 174 -23.16 16.53 47.17
CA SER A 174 -24.18 15.73 47.89
C SER A 174 -25.44 15.18 47.18
N ALA A 175 -25.35 13.86 46.88
CA ALA A 175 -26.16 12.75 47.42
C ALA A 175 -27.70 12.64 47.20
N SER A 176 -28.06 11.50 46.61
CA SER A 176 -29.08 10.51 47.02
C SER A 176 -30.58 10.67 46.67
N LYS A 177 -31.11 9.52 46.19
CA LYS A 177 -32.47 8.94 46.34
C LYS A 177 -33.61 9.59 45.53
N ARG A 178 -34.62 8.90 44.99
CA ARG A 178 -35.03 7.48 44.77
C ARG A 178 -36.44 7.55 44.14
N ILE A 179 -36.89 6.47 43.46
CA ILE A 179 -38.30 5.97 43.34
C ILE A 179 -39.20 6.65 42.26
N ARG A 180 -39.52 5.95 41.14
CA ARG A 180 -40.75 5.15 40.77
C ARG A 180 -41.96 6.04 40.40
N ASP A 181 -42.94 5.70 39.55
CA ASP A 181 -43.41 4.51 38.82
C ASP A 181 -44.42 4.99 37.73
N ASP A 182 -44.83 4.07 36.86
CA ASP A 182 -46.06 4.00 36.02
C ASP A 182 -46.21 4.92 34.78
N GLY A 183 -46.61 4.45 33.59
CA GLY A 183 -47.14 3.13 33.18
C GLY A 183 -48.58 3.22 32.64
N GLY A 184 -48.77 3.02 31.33
CA GLY A 184 -50.08 2.78 30.68
C GLY A 184 -50.31 3.68 29.45
N GLY A 185 -50.55 3.20 28.23
CA GLY A 185 -50.97 1.89 27.75
C GLY A 185 -52.23 2.07 26.90
N GLY A 186 -52.12 1.94 25.57
CA GLY A 186 -53.25 2.02 24.63
C GLY A 186 -52.86 1.56 23.22
N ALA A 187 -52.99 0.26 22.96
CA ALA A 187 -52.90 -0.40 21.65
C ALA A 187 -54.26 -0.28 20.90
N LEU A 188 -54.33 -0.31 19.55
CA LEU A 188 -54.33 -1.56 18.76
C LEU A 188 -54.24 -1.32 17.23
N CYS A 189 -53.41 -2.16 16.58
CA CYS A 189 -53.51 -2.81 15.25
C CYS A 189 -53.41 -1.96 13.96
N ARG A 190 -52.66 -2.32 12.90
CA ARG A 190 -52.37 -3.66 12.32
C ARG A 190 -51.19 -3.62 11.31
N LEU A 191 -50.36 -4.68 11.33
CA LEU A 191 -49.43 -5.29 10.34
C LEU A 191 -48.87 -4.47 9.14
N ASP A 192 -47.54 -4.41 8.96
CA ASP A 192 -46.77 -5.35 8.12
C ASP A 192 -45.28 -4.97 7.93
N TYR A 193 -44.45 -6.02 7.86
CA TYR A 193 -43.12 -6.18 7.25
C TYR A 193 -41.85 -5.46 7.77
N THR A 194 -40.81 -6.30 7.82
CA THR A 194 -39.52 -6.22 8.48
C THR A 194 -38.38 -5.73 7.57
N SER A 195 -37.47 -4.92 8.11
CA SER A 195 -36.07 -4.85 7.68
C SER A 195 -35.21 -4.40 8.87
N PRO A 196 -34.19 -5.18 9.31
CA PRO A 196 -33.25 -4.71 10.30
C PRO A 196 -32.19 -3.84 9.61
N ALA A 197 -32.24 -2.54 9.89
CA ALA A 197 -31.13 -1.63 9.67
C ALA A 197 -29.93 -2.07 10.52
N GLY A 198 -28.90 -2.59 9.86
CA GLY A 198 -27.58 -2.79 10.44
C GLY A 198 -26.83 -1.46 10.51
N SER A 199 -26.43 -1.12 11.73
CA SER A 199 -25.72 0.09 12.15
C SER A 199 -24.53 0.46 11.26
N PHE A 200 -24.63 1.59 10.54
CA PHE A 200 -23.47 2.35 10.09
C PHE A 200 -22.76 2.93 11.33
N SER A 201 -21.65 2.32 11.73
CA SER A 201 -20.72 2.96 12.67
C SER A 201 -19.94 4.02 11.90
N ALA A 202 -20.22 5.27 12.20
CA ALA A 202 -19.44 6.41 11.74
C ALA A 202 -17.98 6.23 12.21
N VAL A 203 -17.07 5.91 11.29
CA VAL A 203 -15.63 5.91 11.54
C VAL A 203 -15.14 7.35 11.43
N SER A 204 -15.19 8.06 12.55
CA SER A 204 -14.36 9.23 12.78
C SER A 204 -12.97 8.76 13.21
N ASP A 205 -12.09 8.50 12.24
CA ASP A 205 -10.64 8.33 12.51
C ASP A 205 -9.87 9.23 11.55
N HIS A 206 -9.81 10.51 11.92
CA HIS A 206 -8.81 11.42 11.40
C HIS A 206 -7.59 11.31 12.33
N SER A 207 -6.40 11.07 11.75
CA SER A 207 -5.08 11.24 12.40
C SER A 207 -4.55 10.09 13.28
N ARG A 208 -4.43 8.86 12.77
CA ARG A 208 -3.46 7.90 13.33
C ARG A 208 -2.20 7.92 12.46
N LEU A 209 -1.03 8.08 13.07
CA LEU A 209 0.26 7.92 12.40
C LEU A 209 0.42 6.42 12.17
N SER A 210 0.33 5.95 10.92
CA SER A 210 0.38 4.52 10.59
C SER A 210 1.79 4.08 10.21
N PHE A 211 2.16 2.85 10.57
CA PHE A 211 3.33 2.20 10.01
C PHE A 211 3.02 1.68 8.60
N PHE A 212 4.06 1.50 7.77
CA PHE A 212 3.86 1.18 6.35
C PHE A 212 3.34 -0.26 6.10
N ASP A 213 3.45 -1.15 7.09
CA ASP A 213 3.17 -2.59 6.96
C ASP A 213 2.02 -3.08 7.86
N ASP A 214 1.17 -2.18 8.40
CA ASP A 214 0.02 -2.51 9.28
C ASP A 214 -1.05 -3.43 8.62
N GLN A 215 -0.78 -3.98 7.43
CA GLN A 215 -1.61 -4.99 6.77
C GLN A 215 -1.19 -6.41 7.18
N LYS A 216 -2.16 -7.17 7.71
CA LYS A 216 -2.00 -8.61 7.97
C LYS A 216 -1.83 -9.37 6.65
N GLY A 217 -0.59 -9.63 6.26
CA GLY A 217 -0.26 -10.62 5.24
C GLY A 217 -0.51 -12.05 5.73
N SER A 218 -0.88 -12.96 4.82
CA SER A 218 -1.03 -14.39 5.13
C SER A 218 0.35 -15.04 5.34
N GLU A 219 0.48 -15.83 6.41
CA GLU A 219 1.73 -16.45 6.87
C GLU A 219 2.38 -17.37 5.79
N ASP A 220 1.59 -18.01 4.93
CA ASP A 220 2.05 -19.04 3.98
C ASP A 220 2.92 -18.53 2.80
N ILE A 221 2.82 -17.26 2.41
CA ILE A 221 3.59 -16.72 1.27
C ILE A 221 5.04 -16.39 1.69
N THR A 222 5.29 -16.23 2.99
CA THR A 222 6.56 -15.72 3.51
C THR A 222 7.66 -16.80 3.48
N THR A 223 7.37 -18.02 3.94
CA THR A 223 8.34 -19.12 4.13
C THR A 223 9.05 -19.54 2.84
N THR A 224 8.34 -19.67 1.73
CA THR A 224 8.90 -20.12 0.43
C THR A 224 9.84 -19.08 -0.18
N LYS A 225 9.60 -17.78 0.06
CA LYS A 225 10.49 -16.70 -0.41
C LYS A 225 11.82 -16.69 0.34
N TYR A 226 11.83 -16.97 1.65
CA TYR A 226 13.06 -17.01 2.45
C TYR A 226 14.05 -18.07 1.96
N GLN A 227 13.57 -19.26 1.59
CA GLN A 227 14.45 -20.36 1.18
C GLN A 227 15.24 -20.03 -0.10
N GLY A 228 14.61 -19.34 -1.07
CA GLY A 228 15.28 -18.90 -2.29
C GLY A 228 16.36 -17.85 -2.02
N VAL A 229 16.10 -16.93 -1.10
CA VAL A 229 17.03 -15.85 -0.74
C VAL A 229 18.22 -16.37 0.05
N ILE A 230 17.99 -17.28 1.00
CA ILE A 230 19.08 -17.93 1.75
C ILE A 230 20.01 -18.69 0.80
N GLY A 231 19.46 -19.36 -0.22
CA GLY A 231 20.30 -20.02 -1.24
C GLY A 231 21.20 -19.08 -2.03
N VAL A 232 20.81 -17.82 -2.23
CA VAL A 232 21.67 -16.77 -2.81
C VAL A 232 22.71 -16.33 -1.78
N TYR A 233 22.29 -16.11 -0.55
CA TYR A 233 23.17 -15.71 0.54
C TYR A 233 24.32 -16.70 0.75
N ASP A 234 24.00 -17.98 0.93
CA ASP A 234 24.99 -19.05 1.13
C ASP A 234 25.96 -19.19 -0.04
N ARG A 235 25.54 -18.80 -1.25
CA ARG A 235 26.35 -18.90 -2.45
C ARG A 235 27.37 -17.77 -2.58
N TYR A 236 27.08 -16.58 -2.06
CA TYR A 236 27.86 -15.37 -2.31
C TYR A 236 28.42 -14.69 -1.06
N ALA A 237 27.89 -14.96 0.13
CA ALA A 237 28.17 -14.23 1.37
C ALA A 237 28.66 -15.11 2.54
N SER A 238 28.81 -16.42 2.35
CA SER A 238 29.13 -17.38 3.42
C SER A 238 30.53 -17.27 4.03
N ASP A 239 31.46 -16.54 3.39
CA ASP A 239 32.86 -16.38 3.84
C ASP A 239 33.17 -14.97 4.40
N ILE A 240 32.17 -14.22 4.89
CA ILE A 240 32.38 -12.88 5.47
C ILE A 240 33.04 -12.99 6.85
N ALA A 241 34.20 -12.33 7.02
CA ALA A 241 34.89 -12.27 8.31
C ALA A 241 34.06 -11.51 9.36
N GLU A 242 34.12 -11.89 10.65
CA GLU A 242 33.38 -11.22 11.74
C GLU A 242 33.66 -9.70 11.80
N GLU A 243 34.88 -9.27 11.47
CA GLU A 243 35.26 -7.85 11.44
C GLU A 243 34.61 -7.05 10.30
N SER A 244 33.95 -7.73 9.35
CA SER A 244 33.28 -7.15 8.18
C SER A 244 31.75 -7.27 8.22
N ARG A 245 31.16 -7.65 9.35
CA ARG A 245 29.70 -7.74 9.49
C ARG A 245 29.05 -6.37 9.30
N VAL A 246 28.05 -6.34 8.44
CA VAL A 246 27.22 -5.15 8.22
C VAL A 246 26.48 -4.83 9.52
N LYS A 247 26.40 -3.54 9.85
CA LYS A 247 25.79 -3.05 11.09
C LYS A 247 24.52 -2.32 10.71
N ILE A 248 23.40 -2.82 11.20
CA ILE A 248 22.07 -2.29 10.86
C ILE A 248 21.42 -1.77 12.13
N VAL A 249 21.04 -0.51 12.10
CA VAL A 249 20.28 0.13 13.17
C VAL A 249 18.81 0.19 12.76
N ILE A 250 17.94 -0.29 13.65
CA ILE A 250 16.49 -0.31 13.46
C ILE A 250 15.87 0.73 14.39
N LEU A 251 15.26 1.77 13.82
CA LEU A 251 14.49 2.78 14.56
C LEU A 251 13.00 2.43 14.49
N ASP A 252 12.45 1.88 15.57
CA ASP A 252 11.11 1.27 15.52
C ASP A 252 10.39 1.19 16.89
N THR A 253 9.36 0.34 17.06
CA THR A 253 8.58 0.15 18.30
C THR A 253 9.31 -0.64 19.38
N GLY A 254 10.52 -1.13 19.09
CA GLY A 254 11.36 -1.89 20.03
C GLY A 254 11.60 -3.32 19.56
N ILE A 255 11.80 -4.22 20.51
CA ILE A 255 11.90 -5.65 20.28
C ILE A 255 11.31 -6.46 21.44
N ASP A 256 10.59 -7.53 21.12
CA ASP A 256 10.27 -8.59 22.08
C ASP A 256 11.36 -9.66 22.04
N GLN A 257 12.29 -9.62 23.00
CA GLN A 257 13.41 -10.56 23.07
C GLN A 257 12.98 -11.99 23.45
N ASP A 258 11.80 -12.15 24.05
CA ASP A 258 11.28 -13.45 24.46
C ASP A 258 10.52 -14.16 23.30
N HIS A 259 10.50 -13.56 22.10
CA HIS A 259 9.84 -14.13 20.93
C HIS A 259 10.68 -15.28 20.32
N LEU A 260 10.01 -16.40 20.02
CA LEU A 260 10.62 -17.69 19.63
C LEU A 260 11.58 -17.61 18.43
N ASP A 261 11.35 -16.64 17.53
CA ASP A 261 12.19 -16.44 16.34
C ASP A 261 13.58 -15.86 16.66
N PHE A 262 13.81 -15.36 17.88
CA PHE A 262 15.07 -14.71 18.24
C PHE A 262 16.08 -15.57 18.96
N ASP A 263 15.76 -16.81 19.34
CA ASP A 263 16.71 -17.74 19.97
C ASP A 263 18.00 -17.92 19.12
N SER A 264 17.88 -17.78 17.80
CA SER A 264 19.02 -17.84 16.86
C SER A 264 19.63 -16.48 16.49
N CYS A 265 18.95 -15.37 16.80
CA CYS A 265 19.36 -14.01 16.44
C CYS A 265 19.87 -13.19 17.64
N GLU A 266 19.65 -13.66 18.87
CA GLU A 266 19.99 -12.93 20.11
C GLU A 266 21.46 -12.47 20.14
N VAL A 267 22.40 -13.33 19.73
CA VAL A 267 23.85 -13.02 19.68
C VAL A 267 24.18 -11.86 18.72
N ARG A 268 23.30 -11.58 17.75
CA ARG A 268 23.47 -10.52 16.75
C ARG A 268 22.87 -9.19 17.18
N ILE A 269 21.98 -9.18 18.17
CA ILE A 269 21.47 -7.94 18.76
C ILE A 269 22.53 -7.39 19.70
N LYS A 270 23.34 -6.45 19.21
CA LYS A 270 24.54 -5.97 19.93
C LYS A 270 24.22 -4.94 21.00
N ALA A 271 23.19 -4.12 20.78
CA ALA A 271 22.71 -3.17 21.77
C ALA A 271 21.27 -2.77 21.47
N SER A 272 20.60 -2.26 22.51
CA SER A 272 19.26 -1.70 22.40
C SER A 272 19.13 -0.46 23.28
N VAL A 273 18.35 0.52 22.82
CA VAL A 273 18.09 1.76 23.56
C VAL A 273 16.72 2.31 23.22
N SER A 274 16.07 2.95 24.19
CA SER A 274 14.76 3.59 24.01
C SER A 274 14.83 5.10 24.11
N TYR A 275 14.13 5.76 23.20
CA TYR A 275 13.85 7.20 23.20
C TYR A 275 12.38 7.48 23.56
N VAL A 276 11.61 6.44 23.91
CA VAL A 276 10.23 6.54 24.37
C VAL A 276 10.22 6.73 25.89
N GLY A 277 9.56 7.80 26.35
CA GLY A 277 9.52 8.14 27.77
C GLY A 277 10.92 8.41 28.37
N ASN A 278 11.09 8.05 29.65
CA ASN A 278 12.32 8.34 30.40
C ASN A 278 13.23 7.12 30.64
N LYS A 279 12.80 5.93 30.22
CA LYS A 279 13.50 4.67 30.53
C LYS A 279 14.30 4.19 29.32
N ARG A 280 15.56 4.60 29.22
CA ARG A 280 16.46 4.23 28.11
C ARG A 280 16.63 2.73 27.87
N LYS A 281 16.43 1.89 28.89
CA LYS A 281 16.57 0.42 28.81
C LYS A 281 15.26 -0.31 28.47
N ASP A 282 14.16 0.42 28.43
CA ASP A 282 12.83 -0.14 28.18
C ASP A 282 12.58 -0.21 26.68
N VAL A 283 12.99 -1.30 26.07
CA VAL A 283 12.93 -1.54 24.62
C VAL A 283 11.89 -2.59 24.24
N HIS A 284 11.12 -3.08 25.21
CA HIS A 284 10.12 -4.11 24.97
C HIS A 284 9.07 -3.59 23.98
N ASP A 285 8.75 -4.40 22.98
CA ASP A 285 7.83 -4.04 21.91
C ASP A 285 6.42 -4.54 22.22
N THR A 286 5.50 -3.62 22.50
CA THR A 286 4.08 -3.98 22.68
C THR A 286 3.24 -3.87 21.41
N SER A 287 3.80 -3.30 20.33
CA SER A 287 3.13 -3.17 19.03
C SER A 287 3.37 -4.38 18.14
N GLY A 288 4.56 -4.98 18.21
CA GLY A 288 5.01 -6.09 17.38
C GLY A 288 5.67 -5.68 16.05
N HIS A 289 5.59 -4.40 15.66
CA HIS A 289 6.12 -3.92 14.39
C HIS A 289 7.67 -4.01 14.35
N GLY A 290 8.35 -3.44 15.34
CA GLY A 290 9.82 -3.52 15.44
C GLY A 290 10.33 -4.94 15.58
N THR A 291 9.57 -5.79 16.29
CA THR A 291 9.82 -7.23 16.37
C THR A 291 9.71 -7.89 15.00
N HIS A 292 8.67 -7.59 14.22
CA HIS A 292 8.50 -8.11 12.87
C HIS A 292 9.67 -7.69 11.96
N VAL A 293 9.99 -6.40 11.89
CA VAL A 293 11.12 -5.87 11.11
C VAL A 293 12.44 -6.53 11.50
N THR A 294 12.67 -6.72 12.80
CA THR A 294 13.88 -7.39 13.28
C THR A 294 13.91 -8.85 12.85
N SER A 295 12.80 -9.58 12.94
CA SER A 295 12.69 -10.97 12.46
C SER A 295 13.00 -11.08 10.96
N LEU A 296 12.47 -10.15 10.14
CA LEU A 296 12.81 -10.06 8.71
C LEU A 296 14.33 -9.94 8.52
N LEU A 297 14.96 -8.95 9.16
CA LEU A 297 16.41 -8.74 9.03
C LEU A 297 17.21 -9.94 9.54
N CYS A 298 16.73 -10.60 10.61
CA CYS A 298 17.36 -11.82 11.10
C CYS A 298 17.36 -12.93 10.03
N GLY A 299 16.28 -13.07 9.24
CA GLY A 299 16.17 -14.07 8.17
C GLY A 299 16.91 -13.69 6.88
N TYR A 300 16.88 -12.42 6.48
CA TYR A 300 17.47 -11.95 5.21
C TYR A 300 18.97 -11.62 5.31
N ALA A 301 19.43 -11.18 6.48
CA ALA A 301 20.82 -10.78 6.72
C ALA A 301 21.37 -11.53 7.95
N PRO A 302 21.60 -12.85 7.83
CA PRO A 302 22.05 -13.66 8.96
C PRO A 302 23.42 -13.23 9.48
N ASP A 303 24.29 -12.62 8.64
CA ASP A 303 25.57 -12.06 9.10
C ASP A 303 25.57 -10.59 9.52
N ALA A 304 24.42 -9.94 9.64
CA ALA A 304 24.36 -8.57 10.14
C ALA A 304 24.37 -8.51 11.67
N ASP A 305 25.06 -7.50 12.20
CA ASP A 305 24.94 -7.04 13.58
C ASP A 305 23.80 -6.02 13.68
N ILE A 306 22.87 -6.26 14.59
CA ILE A 306 21.62 -5.50 14.70
C ILE A 306 21.64 -4.67 15.98
N TYR A 307 21.15 -3.43 15.86
CA TYR A 307 21.04 -2.47 16.95
C TYR A 307 19.62 -1.93 17.00
N ILE A 308 18.98 -2.01 18.16
CA ILE A 308 17.56 -1.65 18.31
C ILE A 308 17.42 -0.26 18.94
N VAL A 309 16.67 0.61 18.31
CA VAL A 309 16.37 1.95 18.80
C VAL A 309 14.85 2.12 18.88
N LYS A 310 14.28 1.97 20.08
CA LYS A 310 12.86 2.19 20.29
C LYS A 310 12.53 3.68 20.22
N ILE A 311 11.78 4.08 19.21
CA ILE A 311 11.31 5.45 18.96
C ILE A 311 9.78 5.56 18.98
N ALA A 312 9.07 4.44 19.06
CA ALA A 312 7.61 4.41 19.11
C ALA A 312 7.10 3.41 20.16
N GLU A 313 5.89 3.65 20.67
CA GLU A 313 5.09 2.59 21.30
C GLU A 313 3.99 2.14 20.35
N TYR A 314 3.23 3.11 19.83
CA TYR A 314 2.28 2.95 18.74
C TYR A 314 2.46 4.08 17.73
N ASP A 315 2.63 5.30 18.24
CA ASP A 315 3.01 6.46 17.44
C ASP A 315 4.50 6.79 17.63
N PRO A 316 5.22 7.25 16.58
CA PRO A 316 6.57 7.76 16.71
C PRO A 316 6.67 8.96 17.65
N VAL A 317 7.77 9.05 18.40
CA VAL A 317 8.14 10.28 19.12
C VAL A 317 8.39 11.43 18.13
N SER A 318 8.46 12.67 18.64
CA SER A 318 8.64 13.84 17.78
C SER A 318 9.89 13.74 16.90
N SER A 319 9.85 14.36 15.71
CA SER A 319 10.96 14.30 14.75
C SER A 319 12.30 14.79 15.33
N SER A 320 12.27 15.72 16.29
CA SER A 320 13.46 16.18 17.02
C SER A 320 14.12 15.11 17.89
N ILE A 321 13.34 14.21 18.49
CA ILE A 321 13.84 13.10 19.30
C ILE A 321 14.39 12.01 18.37
N ILE A 322 13.74 11.75 17.24
CA ILE A 322 14.24 10.82 16.22
C ILE A 322 15.54 11.35 15.60
N ALA A 323 15.63 12.66 15.30
CA ALA A 323 16.87 13.30 14.88
C ALA A 323 18.03 13.07 15.87
N LYS A 324 17.73 13.15 17.17
CA LYS A 324 18.69 12.82 18.23
C LYS A 324 19.07 11.34 18.19
N ALA A 325 18.09 10.44 18.02
CA ALA A 325 18.31 9.01 17.95
C ALA A 325 19.21 8.61 16.76
N ILE A 326 19.00 9.21 15.58
CA ILE A 326 19.86 9.03 14.40
C ILE A 326 21.29 9.47 14.72
N ASN A 327 21.47 10.70 15.21
CA ASN A 327 22.81 11.23 15.49
C ASN A 327 23.56 10.43 16.56
N ASP A 328 22.87 10.02 17.63
CA ASP A 328 23.45 9.16 18.65
C ASP A 328 23.84 7.79 18.06
N SER A 329 23.01 7.21 17.18
CA SER A 329 23.31 5.92 16.52
C SER A 329 24.55 6.02 15.62
N VAL A 330 24.62 7.06 14.78
CA VAL A 330 25.78 7.34 13.92
C VAL A 330 27.05 7.47 14.76
N LYS A 331 26.98 8.25 15.84
CA LYS A 331 28.12 8.51 16.72
C LYS A 331 28.56 7.27 17.49
N ASP A 332 27.63 6.55 18.10
CA ASP A 332 27.95 5.52 19.09
C ASP A 332 28.25 4.18 18.43
N TRP A 333 27.61 3.87 17.29
CA TRP A 333 27.69 2.55 16.67
C TRP A 333 28.33 2.54 15.29
N GLN A 334 28.36 3.70 14.59
CA GLN A 334 28.83 3.83 13.21
C GLN A 334 28.20 2.73 12.34
N PRO A 335 26.86 2.70 12.23
CA PRO A 335 26.17 1.70 11.44
C PRO A 335 26.46 1.90 9.96
N HIS A 336 26.24 0.85 9.18
CA HIS A 336 26.31 0.92 7.72
C HIS A 336 24.94 1.23 7.10
N ILE A 337 23.86 0.93 7.84
CA ILE A 337 22.49 1.13 7.40
C ILE A 337 21.66 1.55 8.61
N ILE A 338 20.81 2.56 8.44
CA ILE A 338 19.70 2.86 9.35
C ILE A 338 18.39 2.58 8.62
N THR A 339 17.55 1.71 9.19
CA THR A 339 16.18 1.49 8.71
C THR A 339 15.15 2.20 9.59
N MET A 340 14.17 2.83 8.96
CA MET A 340 13.09 3.60 9.56
C MET A 340 11.79 3.30 8.81
N SER A 341 11.04 2.30 9.25
CA SER A 341 9.81 1.85 8.58
C SER A 341 8.57 2.65 9.00
N PHE A 342 8.70 3.96 9.16
CA PHE A 342 7.61 4.85 9.58
C PHE A 342 7.67 6.18 8.83
N GLY A 343 6.56 6.93 8.87
CA GLY A 343 6.48 8.25 8.25
C GLY A 343 5.47 9.15 8.95
N TRP A 344 5.50 10.44 8.59
CA TRP A 344 4.47 11.40 9.02
C TRP A 344 3.66 11.86 7.81
N PRO A 345 2.34 12.08 7.97
CA PRO A 345 1.49 12.61 6.90
C PRO A 345 1.81 14.08 6.59
N ALA A 346 2.47 14.79 7.50
CA ALA A 346 2.90 16.18 7.32
C ALA A 346 4.15 16.49 8.17
N ARG A 347 4.87 17.55 7.81
CA ARG A 347 6.03 18.04 8.57
C ARG A 347 5.60 18.59 9.94
N ASP A 348 6.28 18.18 10.99
CA ASP A 348 6.15 18.77 12.33
C ASP A 348 7.22 19.85 12.59
N ASN A 349 7.19 20.47 13.77
CA ASN A 349 8.17 21.49 14.18
C ASN A 349 9.61 20.97 14.32
N GLY A 350 9.83 19.65 14.36
CA GLY A 350 11.12 19.01 14.50
C GLY A 350 11.76 18.59 13.17
N TYR A 351 11.04 18.72 12.05
CA TYR A 351 11.45 18.19 10.75
C TYR A 351 12.81 18.72 10.27
N GLU A 352 13.13 20.00 10.47
CA GLU A 352 14.43 20.56 10.08
C GLU A 352 15.60 19.88 10.83
N SER A 353 15.38 19.47 12.08
CA SER A 353 16.38 18.73 12.86
C SER A 353 16.56 17.31 12.31
N LEU A 354 15.45 16.67 11.91
CA LEU A 354 15.47 15.36 11.29
C LEU A 354 16.22 15.36 9.96
N GLU A 355 15.93 16.35 9.09
CA GLU A 355 16.62 16.50 7.82
C GLU A 355 18.14 16.70 7.99
N LYS A 356 18.54 17.51 8.97
CA LYS A 356 19.96 17.68 9.33
C LYS A 356 20.59 16.38 9.85
N ALA A 357 19.86 15.58 10.62
CA ALA A 357 20.34 14.30 11.12
C ALA A 357 20.52 13.26 10.00
N ILE A 358 19.59 13.21 9.04
CA ILE A 358 19.71 12.34 7.85
C ILE A 358 20.90 12.76 6.99
N LYS A 359 21.06 14.07 6.73
CA LYS A 359 22.24 14.60 6.02
C LYS A 359 23.55 14.28 6.76
N ASN A 360 23.54 14.32 8.08
CA ASN A 360 24.70 13.94 8.88
C ASN A 360 25.00 12.44 8.77
N ALA A 361 23.99 11.57 8.79
CA ALA A 361 24.17 10.13 8.56
C ALA A 361 24.80 9.87 7.19
N GLN A 362 24.25 10.48 6.13
CA GLN A 362 24.77 10.38 4.78
C GLN A 362 26.22 10.88 4.66
N PHE A 363 26.58 11.97 5.36
CA PHE A 363 27.95 12.48 5.38
C PHE A 363 28.95 11.52 6.04
N ASN A 364 28.47 10.59 6.88
CA ASN A 364 29.28 9.56 7.52
C ASN A 364 29.13 8.19 6.83
N ASP A 365 28.72 8.16 5.55
CA ASP A 365 28.56 6.95 4.74
C ASP A 365 27.61 5.90 5.35
N VAL A 366 26.52 6.38 5.97
CA VAL A 366 25.43 5.57 6.56
C VAL A 366 24.17 5.60 5.71
#